data_AF-A0AAW4PAM9-F1
#
_entry.id   AF-A0AAW4PAM9-F1
#
_cell.length_a   1.000
_cell.length_b   1.000
_cell.length_c   1.000
_cell.angle_alpha   90.00
_cell.angle_beta   90.00
_cell.angle_gamma   90.00
#
_symmetry.space_group_name_H-M   'P 1'
#
loop_
_entity.id
_entity.type
_entity.pdbx_description
1 polymer ?
#
loop_
_entity_poly.entity_id
_entity_poly.type
_entity_poly.pdbx_seq_one_letter_code
_entity_poly.pdbx_strand_id
1 'polypeptide(L)'
;MSQRRSTHATVGTIDPVAVGSAATRVGLALLVGALPVVAGTFAGMVADAATLGVALDAAAAALDGPLVGGFTTGRLFHVGVLGALVGCWLLGAGLVLDGYFGGRDE
;
A
#
# COMPACT_ATOMS: atom_id res chain seq x y z
N MET A 1 46.75 -3.66 -32.23
CA MET A 1 45.92 -2.58 -31.63
C MET A 1 44.75 -3.23 -30.92
N SER A 2 44.77 -3.23 -29.58
CA SER A 2 43.72 -3.83 -28.74
C SER A 2 42.61 -2.79 -28.54
N GLN A 3 41.44 -3.02 -29.13
CA GLN A 3 40.26 -2.19 -28.85
C GLN A 3 39.76 -2.51 -27.45
N ARG A 4 40.13 -1.65 -26.50
CA ARG A 4 39.58 -1.64 -25.14
C ARG A 4 38.11 -1.24 -25.26
N ARG A 5 37.21 -2.23 -25.28
CA ARG A 5 35.76 -2.03 -25.22
C ARG A 5 35.46 -1.27 -23.92
N SER A 6 35.22 0.02 -24.05
CA SER A 6 34.68 0.84 -22.96
C SER A 6 33.28 0.31 -22.67
N THR A 7 33.16 -0.59 -21.71
CA THR A 7 31.90 -0.86 -21.02
C THR A 7 31.55 0.39 -20.25
N HIS A 8 30.96 1.36 -20.96
CA HIS A 8 30.19 2.41 -20.35
C HIS A 8 29.02 1.68 -19.69
N ALA A 9 29.16 1.32 -18.41
CA ALA A 9 28.07 0.83 -17.61
C ALA A 9 27.05 1.96 -17.60
N THR A 10 25.99 1.80 -18.39
CA THR A 10 24.84 2.70 -18.40
C THR A 10 24.36 2.77 -16.97
N VAL A 11 24.58 3.91 -16.30
CA VAL A 11 23.93 4.21 -15.02
C VAL A 11 22.44 4.02 -15.28
N GLY A 12 21.87 3.03 -14.59
CA GLY A 12 20.66 2.32 -15.02
C GLY A 12 19.50 3.25 -15.32
N THR A 13 19.07 3.26 -16.58
CA THR A 13 17.80 3.85 -16.97
C THR A 13 16.70 3.07 -16.28
N ILE A 14 15.99 3.70 -15.35
CA ILE A 14 14.83 3.10 -14.68
C ILE A 14 13.73 2.92 -15.74
N ASP A 15 13.34 1.67 -15.99
CA ASP A 15 12.25 1.35 -16.90
C ASP A 15 10.90 1.64 -16.21
N PRO A 16 10.11 2.63 -16.71
CA PRO A 16 8.83 2.99 -16.11
C PRO A 16 7.80 1.85 -16.15
N VAL A 17 7.89 0.94 -17.12
CA VAL A 17 6.99 -0.22 -17.22
C VAL A 17 7.28 -1.22 -16.11
N ALA A 18 8.57 -1.51 -15.88
CA ALA A 18 9.00 -2.35 -14.77
C ALA A 18 8.60 -1.75 -13.40
N VAL A 19 8.74 -0.44 -13.23
CA VAL A 19 8.30 0.27 -12.01
C VAL A 19 6.78 0.19 -11.84
N GLY A 20 6.01 0.40 -12.91
CA GLY A 20 4.54 0.29 -12.88
C GLY A 20 4.08 -1.10 -12.47
N SER A 21 4.65 -2.15 -13.07
CA SER A 21 4.35 -3.54 -12.72
C SER A 21 4.67 -3.86 -11.26
N ALA A 22 5.82 -3.39 -10.77
CA ALA A 22 6.22 -3.57 -9.37
C ALA A 22 5.27 -2.83 -8.42
N ALA A 23 4.92 -1.58 -8.71
CA ALA A 23 4.00 -0.77 -7.92
C ALA A 23 2.61 -1.42 -7.82
N THR A 24 2.08 -1.91 -8.94
CA THR A 24 0.81 -2.66 -8.99
C THR A 24 0.85 -3.90 -8.11
N ARG A 25 1.89 -4.72 -8.21
CA ARG A 25 2.03 -5.95 -7.41
C ARG A 25 2.13 -5.67 -5.92
N VAL A 26 2.98 -4.70 -5.54
CA VAL A 26 3.14 -4.31 -4.13
C VAL A 26 1.84 -3.71 -3.60
N GLY A 27 1.20 -2.84 -4.38
CA GLY A 27 -0.08 -2.23 -4.01
C GLY A 27 -1.17 -3.27 -3.75
N LEU A 28 -1.28 -4.25 -4.65
CA LEU A 28 -2.24 -5.35 -4.52
C LEU A 28 -1.92 -6.26 -3.32
N ALA A 29 -0.63 -6.60 -3.12
CA ALA A 29 -0.21 -7.40 -1.97
C ALA A 29 -0.54 -6.70 -0.63
N LEU A 30 -0.29 -5.39 -0.56
CA LEU A 30 -0.65 -4.58 0.61
C LEU A 30 -2.15 -4.57 0.84
N LEU A 31 -2.97 -4.40 -0.19
CA LEU A 31 -4.43 -4.43 -0.06
C LEU A 31 -4.94 -5.80 0.43
N VAL A 32 -4.43 -6.90 -0.16
CA VAL A 32 -4.80 -8.26 0.24
C VAL A 32 -4.44 -8.54 1.69
N GLY A 33 -3.29 -8.04 2.17
CA GLY A 33 -2.90 -8.18 3.57
C GLY A 33 -3.65 -7.24 4.52
N ALA A 34 -3.87 -6.00 4.11
CA ALA A 34 -4.43 -4.96 4.96
C ALA A 34 -5.94 -5.08 5.15
N LEU A 35 -6.70 -5.40 4.09
CA LEU A 35 -8.17 -5.44 4.14
C LEU A 35 -8.71 -6.42 5.19
N PRO A 36 -8.21 -7.67 5.31
CA PRO A 36 -8.65 -8.59 6.36
C PRO A 36 -8.33 -8.05 7.77
N VAL A 37 -7.19 -7.38 7.95
CA VAL A 37 -6.81 -6.78 9.24
C VAL A 37 -7.77 -5.65 9.60
N VAL A 38 -8.07 -4.75 8.66
CA VAL A 38 -9.03 -3.66 8.85
C VAL A 38 -10.41 -4.22 9.18
N ALA A 39 -10.91 -5.16 8.39
CA ALA A 39 -12.22 -5.76 8.58
C ALA A 39 -12.32 -6.51 9.91
N GLY A 40 -11.32 -7.31 10.26
CA GLY A 40 -11.30 -8.09 11.50
C GLY A 40 -11.21 -7.22 12.74
N THR A 41 -10.34 -6.21 12.74
CA THR A 41 -10.20 -5.29 13.87
C THR A 41 -11.44 -4.41 14.06
N PHE A 42 -12.04 -3.92 12.97
CA PHE A 42 -13.31 -3.19 13.04
C PHE A 42 -14.46 -4.07 13.52
N ALA A 43 -14.58 -5.30 13.02
CA ALA A 43 -15.57 -6.26 13.50
C ALA A 43 -15.40 -6.54 15.01
N GLY A 44 -14.15 -6.63 15.48
CA GLY A 44 -13.84 -6.73 16.91
C GLY A 44 -14.32 -5.52 17.71
N MET A 45 -14.11 -4.29 17.20
CA MET A 45 -14.63 -3.07 17.83
C MET A 45 -16.16 -3.06 17.87
N VAL A 46 -16.83 -3.50 16.80
CA VAL A 46 -18.29 -3.59 16.75
C VAL A 46 -18.82 -4.62 17.74
N ALA A 47 -18.14 -5.75 17.89
CA ALA A 47 -18.53 -6.81 18.83
C ALA A 47 -18.42 -6.39 20.30
N ASP A 48 -17.47 -5.49 20.62
CA ASP A 48 -17.22 -4.98 21.99
C ASP A 48 -18.04 -3.72 22.31
N ALA A 49 -18.60 -3.06 21.30
CA ALA A 49 -19.35 -1.82 21.46
C ALA A 49 -20.83 -2.05 21.81
N ALA A 50 -21.38 -1.18 22.65
CA ALA A 50 -22.81 -1.19 22.98
C ALA A 50 -23.71 -0.78 21.80
N THR A 51 -23.20 0.04 20.88
CA THR A 51 -23.90 0.48 19.67
C THR A 51 -22.91 0.67 18.52
N LEU A 52 -23.43 0.70 17.28
CA LEU A 52 -22.61 0.97 16.10
C LEU A 52 -21.97 2.38 16.14
N GLY A 53 -22.66 3.37 16.73
CA GLY A 53 -22.09 4.72 16.89
C GLY A 53 -20.83 4.72 17.75
N VAL A 54 -20.85 3.98 18.88
CA VAL A 54 -19.67 3.84 19.75
C VAL A 54 -18.52 3.13 19.03
N ALA A 55 -18.82 2.12 18.21
CA ALA A 55 -17.80 1.45 17.40
C ALA A 55 -17.16 2.39 16.37
N LEU A 56 -17.96 3.26 15.74
CA LEU A 56 -17.47 4.26 14.78
C LEU A 56 -16.61 5.32 15.46
N ASP A 57 -17.03 5.81 16.63
CA ASP A 57 -16.24 6.78 17.41
C ASP A 57 -14.91 6.17 17.85
N ALA A 58 -14.91 4.90 18.28
CA ALA A 58 -13.70 4.16 18.62
C ALA A 58 -12.77 3.95 17.42
N ALA A 59 -13.33 3.64 16.26
CA ALA A 59 -12.57 3.51 15.02
C ALA A 59 -11.96 4.85 14.59
N ALA A 60 -12.71 5.96 14.69
CA ALA A 60 -12.21 7.30 14.41
C ALA A 60 -11.07 7.69 15.37
N ALA A 61 -11.25 7.46 16.67
CA ALA A 61 -10.22 7.70 17.67
C ALA A 61 -8.95 6.84 17.42
N ALA A 62 -9.12 5.61 16.93
CA ALA A 62 -7.99 4.75 16.58
C ALA A 62 -7.17 5.32 15.39
N LEU A 63 -7.81 5.97 14.43
CA LEU A 63 -7.16 6.63 13.28
C LEU A 63 -6.39 7.90 13.68
N ASP A 64 -6.78 8.58 14.76
CA ASP A 64 -6.04 9.72 15.32
C ASP A 64 -4.98 9.30 16.36
N GLY A 65 -4.95 8.02 16.73
CA GLY A 65 -4.04 7.49 17.73
C GLY A 65 -2.56 7.46 17.28
N PRO A 66 -1.60 7.51 18.23
CA PRO A 66 -0.18 7.46 17.92
C PRO A 66 0.25 6.13 17.30
N LEU A 67 1.12 6.20 16.29
CA LEU A 67 1.66 5.02 15.57
C LEU A 67 2.71 4.23 16.35
N VAL A 68 3.31 4.84 17.37
CA VAL A 68 4.39 4.27 18.19
C VAL A 68 3.90 4.10 19.62
N GLY A 69 4.02 2.89 20.18
CA GLY A 69 3.52 2.56 21.51
C GLY A 69 3.19 1.07 21.67
N GLY A 70 2.46 0.74 22.74
CA GLY A 70 1.97 -0.62 23.01
C GLY A 70 1.10 -1.20 21.89
N PHE A 71 0.96 -2.53 21.87
CA PHE A 71 0.14 -3.22 20.87
C PHE A 71 -1.34 -3.20 21.31
N THR A 72 -2.18 -2.49 20.56
CA THR A 72 -3.62 -2.36 20.81
C THR A 72 -4.43 -2.65 19.55
N THR A 73 -5.69 -3.04 19.71
CA THR A 73 -6.62 -3.28 18.58
C THR A 73 -6.80 -2.03 17.73
N GLY A 74 -6.88 -0.85 18.34
CA GLY A 74 -6.93 0.43 17.63
C GLY A 74 -5.70 0.68 16.75
N ARG A 75 -4.50 0.31 17.22
CA ARG A 75 -3.27 0.43 16.43
C ARG A 75 -3.25 -0.52 15.24
N LEU A 76 -3.73 -1.75 15.42
CA LEU A 76 -3.86 -2.71 14.31
C LEU A 76 -4.82 -2.19 13.24
N PHE A 77 -5.95 -1.61 13.65
CA PHE A 77 -6.89 -0.96 12.73
C PHE A 77 -6.22 0.21 11.99
N HIS A 78 -5.52 1.10 12.70
CA HIS A 78 -4.80 2.23 12.11
C HIS A 78 -3.76 1.77 11.07
N VAL A 79 -2.87 0.84 11.43
CA VAL A 79 -1.83 0.32 10.53
C VAL A 79 -2.45 -0.42 9.34
N GLY A 80 -3.54 -1.15 9.56
CA GLY A 80 -4.31 -1.77 8.47
C GLY A 80 -4.85 -0.73 7.49
N VAL A 81 -5.47 0.34 7.98
CA VAL A 81 -6.00 1.41 7.13
C VAL A 81 -4.88 2.12 6.36
N LEU A 82 -3.75 2.41 7.02
CA LEU A 82 -2.57 2.96 6.34
C LEU A 82 -2.03 2.02 5.26
N GLY A 83 -1.93 0.72 5.56
CA GLY A 83 -1.51 -0.29 4.59
C GLY A 83 -2.42 -0.34 3.37
N ALA A 84 -3.74 -0.24 3.58
CA ALA A 84 -4.72 -0.19 2.50
C ALA A 84 -4.60 1.10 1.67
N LEU A 85 -4.40 2.26 2.31
CA LEU A 85 -4.22 3.54 1.63
C LEU A 85 -2.93 3.56 0.78
N VAL A 86 -1.81 3.13 1.36
CA VAL A 86 -0.53 3.00 0.63
C VAL A 86 -0.67 1.99 -0.50
N GLY A 87 -1.35 0.87 -0.25
CA GLY A 87 -1.62 -0.15 -1.26
C GLY A 87 -2.42 0.40 -2.44
N CYS A 88 -3.50 1.13 -2.16
CA CYS A 88 -4.33 1.79 -3.16
C CYS A 88 -3.55 2.84 -3.96
N TRP A 89 -2.72 3.64 -3.29
CA TRP A 89 -1.89 4.65 -3.94
C TRP A 89 -0.86 4.03 -4.89
N LEU A 90 -0.15 2.99 -4.44
CA LEU A 90 0.83 2.27 -5.28
C LEU A 90 0.17 1.56 -6.46
N LEU A 91 -1.00 0.94 -6.23
CA LEU A 91 -1.78 0.31 -7.28
C LEU A 91 -2.20 1.35 -8.34
N GLY A 92 -2.76 2.49 -7.91
CA GLY A 92 -3.13 3.57 -8.81
C GLY A 92 -1.94 4.14 -9.60
N ALA A 93 -0.81 4.36 -8.94
CA ALA A 93 0.42 4.81 -9.59
C ALA A 93 0.91 3.79 -10.64
N GLY A 94 0.87 2.49 -10.30
CA GLY A 94 1.22 1.41 -11.23
C GLY A 94 0.33 1.37 -12.46
N LEU A 95 -0.98 1.52 -12.28
CA LEU A 95 -1.96 1.57 -13.38
C LEU A 95 -1.78 2.82 -14.27
N VAL A 96 -1.43 3.97 -13.69
CA VAL A 96 -1.14 5.20 -14.46
C VAL A 96 0.11 5.02 -15.32
N LEU A 97 1.18 4.43 -14.77
CA LEU A 97 2.40 4.16 -15.51
C LEU A 97 2.16 3.16 -16.64
N ASP A 98 1.41 2.09 -16.37
CA ASP A 98 1.03 1.09 -17.36
C ASP A 98 0.22 1.72 -18.50
N GLY A 99 -0.78 2.55 -18.19
CA GLY A 99 -1.58 3.24 -19.21
C GLY A 99 -0.79 4.26 -20.04
N TYR A 100 0.19 4.96 -19.46
CA TYR A 100 0.96 5.99 -20.17
C TYR A 100 2.11 5.42 -21.02
N PHE A 101 2.73 4.33 -20.56
CA PHE A 101 3.94 3.76 -21.17
C PHE A 101 3.70 2.41 -21.85
N GLY A 102 2.73 1.60 -21.41
CA GLY A 102 2.43 0.27 -21.95
C GLY A 102 1.56 0.25 -23.21
N GLY A 103 0.78 1.30 -23.47
CA GLY A 103 -0.13 1.38 -24.62
C GLY A 103 0.48 1.94 -25.92
N ARG A 104 1.80 2.12 -26.01
CA ARG A 104 2.46 2.70 -27.20
C ARG A 104 2.91 1.69 -28.26
N ASP A 105 2.75 0.40 -27.99
CA ASP A 105 3.20 -0.69 -28.85
C ASP A 105 2.06 -1.40 -29.62
N GLU A 106 0.83 -0.87 -29.57
CA GLU A 106 -0.35 -1.37 -30.31
C GLU A 106 -0.79 -0.42 -31.44
#